data_AF-A0A2A6CPA8-F1
#
_entry.id   AF-A0A2A6CPA8-F1
#
_cell.length_a   1.000
_cell.length_b   1.000
_cell.length_c   1.000
_cell.angle_alpha   90.00
_cell.angle_beta   90.00
_cell.angle_gamma   90.00
#
_symmetry.space_group_name_H-M   'P 1'
#
loop_
_entity.id
_entity.type
_entity.pdbx_description
1 polymer ?
#
loop_
_entity_poly.entity_id
_entity_poly.type
_entity_poly.pdbx_seq_one_letter_code
_entity_poly.pdbx_strand_id
1 'polypeptide(L)'
;MTHWNEPAVFFASWNAFALKNAALLTVSHIPVLFLAYCALAHPATWQKYKKNIIFAAAVQCIGVLPTYVYVIFHFFITQNGFDFATNHFWCTMSRSIFGTIAYASFQAPTAYHCSLIAFSLTSLPLNLLLIRRIQKTLRVWSTARSVDELSLTYGLLVQGCVPCLIISLSVAYNALLLQGAQFSLAVRALMDSTGYLVLGVNTFFSFVFIRAFRNHLFALFGELLQNNTVVFAAVVDLYWKLHSFGDERI
;
A
#
# COMPACT_ATOMS: atom_id res chain seq x y z
N MET A 1 -9.63 29.52 24.98
CA MET A 1 -9.94 28.65 23.82
C MET A 1 -10.19 29.51 22.56
N THR A 2 -9.23 30.34 22.14
CA THR A 2 -9.39 31.31 21.03
C THR A 2 -8.56 30.98 19.79
N HIS A 3 -7.49 30.19 19.92
CA HIS A 3 -6.58 29.84 18.81
C HIS A 3 -7.23 29.06 17.65
N TRP A 4 -8.34 28.34 17.86
CA TRP A 4 -8.94 27.48 16.83
C TRP A 4 -9.59 28.25 15.66
N ASN A 5 -10.09 29.46 15.94
CA ASN A 5 -10.71 30.33 14.95
C ASN A 5 -9.74 31.33 14.33
N GLU A 6 -8.47 31.31 14.75
CA GLU A 6 -7.45 32.18 14.16
C GLU A 6 -7.25 31.84 12.69
N PRO A 7 -7.05 32.86 11.83
CA PRO A 7 -6.89 32.67 10.40
C PRO A 7 -5.64 31.84 10.12
N ALA A 8 -5.81 30.83 9.29
CA ALA A 8 -4.75 30.01 8.74
C ALA A 8 -4.90 29.96 7.21
N VAL A 9 -3.92 29.39 6.51
CA VAL A 9 -3.90 29.38 5.05
C VAL A 9 -3.51 27.99 4.56
N PHE A 10 -4.27 27.46 3.59
CA PHE A 10 -3.77 26.39 2.73
C PHE A 10 -2.92 27.02 1.63
N PHE A 11 -1.61 26.81 1.72
CA PHE A 11 -0.67 27.42 0.79
C PHE A 11 -0.72 26.74 -0.57
N ALA A 12 -0.75 27.53 -1.64
CA ALA A 12 -0.67 27.02 -3.00
C ALA A 12 0.66 26.31 -3.31
N SER A 13 1.72 26.64 -2.56
CA SER A 13 3.02 25.96 -2.61
C SER A 13 2.93 24.46 -2.29
N TRP A 14 1.85 24.02 -1.64
CA TRP A 14 1.61 22.61 -1.32
C TRP A 14 1.07 21.80 -2.51
N ASN A 15 0.67 22.43 -3.63
CA ASN A 15 0.11 21.74 -4.80
C ASN A 15 1.01 20.63 -5.33
N ALA A 16 2.29 20.92 -5.56
CA ALA A 16 3.23 19.94 -6.10
C ALA A 16 3.39 18.74 -5.15
N PHE A 17 3.37 19.02 -3.84
CA PHE A 17 3.41 17.99 -2.80
C PHE A 17 2.13 17.16 -2.77
N ALA A 18 0.96 17.80 -2.82
CA ALA A 18 -0.34 17.14 -2.87
C ALA A 18 -0.47 16.24 -4.11
N LEU A 19 -0.10 16.73 -5.29
CA LEU A 19 -0.12 15.94 -6.53
C LEU A 19 0.82 14.72 -6.44
N LYS A 20 2.05 14.92 -5.95
CA LYS A 20 3.01 13.83 -5.73
C LYS A 20 2.41 12.76 -4.81
N ASN A 21 1.83 13.18 -3.68
CA ASN A 21 1.28 12.24 -2.71
C ASN A 21 0.00 11.56 -3.22
N ALA A 22 -0.84 12.25 -3.99
CA ALA A 22 -1.99 11.66 -4.67
C ALA A 22 -1.53 10.58 -5.66
N ALA A 23 -0.48 10.83 -6.44
CA ALA A 23 0.10 9.86 -7.35
C ALA A 23 0.65 8.64 -6.59
N LEU A 24 1.44 8.86 -5.54
CA LEU A 24 1.97 7.77 -4.69
C LEU A 24 0.84 6.95 -4.05
N LEU A 25 -0.20 7.61 -3.56
CA LEU A 25 -1.36 6.95 -2.98
C LEU A 25 -2.14 6.16 -4.02
N THR A 26 -2.29 6.69 -5.24
CA THR A 26 -2.93 5.97 -6.36
C THR A 26 -2.13 4.73 -6.73
N VAL A 27 -0.81 4.85 -6.86
CA VAL A 27 0.09 3.72 -7.11
C VAL A 27 -0.01 2.68 -5.99
N SER A 28 -0.16 3.11 -4.75
CA SER A 28 -0.28 2.22 -3.59
C SER A 28 -1.62 1.44 -3.56
N HIS A 29 -2.62 1.87 -4.33
CA HIS A 29 -3.87 1.11 -4.53
C HIS A 29 -3.76 0.01 -5.60
N ILE A 30 -2.78 0.06 -6.51
CA ILE A 30 -2.60 -0.96 -7.56
C ILE A 30 -2.57 -2.38 -6.96
N PRO A 31 -1.77 -2.65 -5.91
CA PRO A 31 -1.85 -3.89 -5.16
C PRO A 31 -3.27 -4.27 -4.71
N VAL A 32 -4.01 -3.35 -4.11
CA VAL A 32 -5.33 -3.66 -3.56
C VAL A 32 -6.33 -4.00 -4.66
N LEU A 33 -6.27 -3.28 -5.79
CA LEU A 33 -7.04 -3.58 -6.98
C LEU A 33 -6.71 -4.97 -7.54
N PHE A 34 -5.44 -5.37 -7.51
CA PHE A 34 -5.03 -6.72 -7.91
C PHE A 34 -5.61 -7.80 -6.96
N LEU A 35 -5.66 -7.56 -5.65
CA LEU A 35 -6.35 -8.48 -4.72
C LEU A 35 -7.84 -8.58 -5.01
N ALA A 36 -8.49 -7.44 -5.26
CA ALA A 36 -9.91 -7.40 -5.59
C ALA A 36 -10.17 -8.18 -6.89
N TYR A 37 -9.33 -8.01 -7.90
CA TYR A 37 -9.38 -8.80 -9.13
C TYR A 37 -9.25 -10.30 -8.84
N CYS A 38 -8.23 -10.72 -8.10
CA CYS A 38 -8.03 -12.14 -7.76
C CYS A 38 -9.22 -12.72 -6.97
N ALA A 39 -9.79 -11.93 -6.06
CA ALA A 39 -10.96 -12.27 -5.28
C ALA A 39 -12.20 -12.51 -6.15
N LEU A 40 -12.42 -11.65 -7.15
CA LEU A 40 -13.57 -11.72 -8.05
C LEU A 40 -13.41 -12.80 -9.12
N ALA A 41 -12.21 -12.92 -9.70
CA ALA A 41 -11.92 -13.87 -10.78
C ALA A 41 -11.80 -15.33 -10.29
N HIS A 42 -11.46 -15.55 -9.01
CA HIS A 42 -11.19 -16.89 -8.48
C HIS A 42 -11.95 -17.16 -7.16
N PRO A 43 -13.17 -17.73 -7.23
CA PRO A 43 -14.02 -17.98 -6.05
C PRO A 43 -13.36 -18.86 -4.97
N ALA A 44 -12.52 -19.82 -5.37
CA ALA A 44 -11.77 -20.66 -4.45
C ALA A 44 -10.76 -19.85 -3.62
N THR A 45 -10.07 -18.90 -4.25
CA THR A 45 -9.14 -17.97 -3.61
C THR A 45 -9.89 -17.05 -2.64
N TRP A 46 -11.06 -16.53 -3.06
CA TRP A 46 -11.93 -15.76 -2.17
C TRP A 46 -12.31 -16.55 -0.91
N GLN A 47 -12.88 -17.74 -1.04
CA GLN A 47 -13.34 -18.51 0.13
C GLN A 47 -12.20 -18.83 1.09
N LYS A 48 -11.00 -19.12 0.57
CA LYS A 48 -9.81 -19.42 1.36
C LYS A 48 -9.27 -18.20 2.11
N TYR A 49 -9.26 -17.02 1.47
CA TYR A 49 -8.54 -15.85 1.98
C TYR A 49 -9.42 -14.68 2.44
N LYS A 50 -10.76 -14.80 2.34
CA LYS A 50 -11.71 -13.70 2.63
C LYS A 50 -11.52 -13.08 4.01
N LYS A 51 -11.31 -13.90 5.06
CA LYS A 51 -11.25 -13.45 6.46
C LYS A 51 -9.92 -12.78 6.83
N ASN A 52 -8.82 -13.22 6.23
CA ASN A 52 -7.48 -12.85 6.68
C ASN A 52 -6.85 -11.77 5.79
N ILE A 53 -6.95 -11.93 4.47
CA ILE A 53 -6.22 -11.07 3.53
C ILE A 53 -7.16 -10.06 2.91
N ILE A 54 -8.28 -10.53 2.36
CA ILE A 54 -9.20 -9.67 1.62
C ILE A 54 -9.90 -8.70 2.59
N PHE A 55 -10.35 -9.17 3.75
CA PHE A 55 -10.90 -8.30 4.79
C PHE A 55 -9.88 -7.25 5.25
N ALA A 56 -8.63 -7.65 5.53
CA ALA A 56 -7.58 -6.71 5.93
C ALA A 56 -7.30 -5.67 4.84
N ALA A 57 -7.21 -6.08 3.58
CA ALA A 57 -7.03 -5.17 2.45
C ALA A 57 -8.22 -4.22 2.28
N ALA A 58 -9.46 -4.71 2.44
CA ALA A 58 -10.67 -3.89 2.36
C ALA A 58 -10.73 -2.84 3.47
N VAL A 59 -10.43 -3.23 4.72
CA VAL A 59 -10.36 -2.31 5.86
C VAL A 59 -9.30 -1.24 5.64
N GLN A 60 -8.12 -1.62 5.14
CA GLN A 60 -7.06 -0.66 4.82
C GLN A 60 -7.46 0.29 3.69
N CYS A 61 -8.11 -0.21 2.63
CA CYS A 61 -8.60 0.64 1.54
C CYS A 61 -9.64 1.66 2.04
N ILE A 62 -10.63 1.21 2.81
CA ILE A 62 -11.67 2.10 3.36
C ILE A 62 -11.05 3.14 4.28
N GLY A 63 -10.10 2.73 5.12
CA GLY A 63 -9.47 3.63 6.07
C GLY A 63 -8.48 4.63 5.47
N VAL A 64 -7.96 4.35 4.27
CA VAL A 64 -7.12 5.29 3.51
C VAL A 64 -7.95 6.30 2.70
N LEU A 65 -9.21 5.98 2.40
CA LEU A 65 -10.12 6.85 1.62
C LEU A 65 -10.20 8.29 2.13
N PRO A 66 -10.28 8.57 3.44
CA PRO A 66 -10.35 9.94 3.94
C PRO A 66 -9.08 10.75 3.64
N THR A 67 -7.90 10.10 3.71
CA THR A 67 -6.63 10.72 3.30
C THR A 67 -6.59 10.98 1.80
N TYR A 68 -7.12 10.07 0.99
CA TYR A 68 -7.22 10.25 -0.46
C TYR A 68 -8.11 11.46 -0.81
N VAL A 69 -9.30 11.53 -0.20
CA VAL A 69 -10.22 12.66 -0.35
C VAL A 69 -9.56 13.97 0.07
N TYR A 70 -8.82 13.98 1.18
CA TYR A 70 -8.11 15.17 1.66
C TYR A 70 -7.08 15.69 0.66
N VAL A 71 -6.22 14.80 0.13
CA VAL A 71 -5.16 15.22 -0.80
C VAL A 71 -5.77 15.75 -2.10
N ILE A 72 -6.83 15.11 -2.60
CA ILE A 72 -7.56 15.56 -3.78
C ILE A 72 -8.25 16.90 -3.54
N PHE A 73 -8.95 17.04 -2.42
CA PHE A 73 -9.62 18.28 -2.03
C PHE A 73 -8.63 19.44 -1.96
N HIS A 74 -7.48 19.22 -1.30
CA HIS A 74 -6.43 20.23 -1.22
C HIS A 74 -5.92 20.57 -2.61
N PHE A 75 -5.62 19.58 -3.46
CA PHE A 75 -5.17 19.81 -4.83
C PHE A 75 -6.13 20.70 -5.62
N PHE A 76 -7.43 20.42 -5.59
CA PHE A 76 -8.43 21.20 -6.34
C PHE A 76 -8.58 22.63 -5.81
N ILE A 77 -8.55 22.83 -4.49
CA ILE A 77 -8.72 24.16 -3.89
C ILE A 77 -7.52 25.06 -4.18
N THR A 78 -6.31 24.49 -4.19
CA THR A 78 -5.10 25.28 -4.43
C THR A 78 -4.70 25.33 -5.91
N GLN A 79 -5.37 24.62 -6.81
CA GLN A 79 -4.98 24.45 -8.23
C GLN A 79 -4.78 25.76 -9.00
N ASN A 80 -5.50 26.82 -8.63
CA ASN A 80 -5.43 28.12 -9.30
C ASN A 80 -4.27 29.02 -8.80
N GLY A 81 -3.36 28.49 -7.98
CA GLY A 81 -2.24 29.24 -7.43
C GLY A 81 -2.63 30.22 -6.31
N PHE A 82 -3.88 30.20 -5.87
CA PHE A 82 -4.37 31.03 -4.78
C PHE A 82 -4.27 30.31 -3.44
N ASP A 83 -3.75 31.03 -2.47
CA ASP A 83 -3.79 30.66 -1.07
C ASP A 83 -5.24 30.69 -0.58
N PHE A 84 -5.71 29.59 0.00
CA PHE A 84 -7.08 29.51 0.51
C PHE A 84 -7.10 29.82 2.00
N ALA A 85 -7.71 30.95 2.36
CA ALA A 85 -7.90 31.34 3.75
C ALA A 85 -8.83 30.35 4.46
N THR A 86 -8.40 29.89 5.62
CA THR A 86 -9.10 28.91 6.46
C THR A 86 -8.82 29.26 7.92
N ASN A 87 -9.04 28.33 8.86
CA ASN A 87 -8.69 28.51 10.26
C ASN A 87 -7.86 27.34 10.78
N HIS A 88 -7.21 27.54 11.92
CA HIS A 88 -6.39 26.51 12.57
C HIS A 88 -7.17 25.23 12.84
N PHE A 89 -8.47 25.33 13.15
CA PHE A 89 -9.34 24.17 13.32
C PHE A 89 -9.40 23.31 12.05
N TRP A 90 -9.77 23.87 10.90
CA TRP A 90 -9.89 23.11 9.65
C TRP A 90 -8.55 22.55 9.18
N CYS A 91 -7.46 23.29 9.31
CA CYS A 91 -6.10 22.80 8.99
C CYS A 91 -5.68 21.64 9.89
N THR A 92 -5.96 21.73 11.19
CA THR A 92 -5.53 20.72 12.17
C THR A 92 -6.47 19.51 12.14
N MET A 93 -7.77 19.74 12.00
CA MET A 93 -8.79 18.71 11.95
C MET A 93 -8.62 17.85 10.70
N SER A 94 -8.43 18.46 9.52
CA SER A 94 -8.21 17.69 8.29
C SER A 94 -6.94 16.84 8.41
N ARG A 95 -5.82 17.44 8.84
CA ARG A 95 -4.55 16.71 9.00
C ARG A 95 -4.61 15.61 10.08
N SER A 96 -5.23 15.89 11.22
CA SER A 96 -5.25 14.99 12.38
C SER A 96 -6.30 13.91 12.27
N ILE A 97 -7.52 14.21 11.80
CA ILE A 97 -8.58 13.21 11.65
C ILE A 97 -8.23 12.26 10.51
N PHE A 98 -7.83 12.76 9.34
CA PHE A 98 -7.48 11.87 8.23
C PHE A 98 -6.20 11.07 8.52
N GLY A 99 -5.21 11.69 9.17
CA GLY A 99 -4.04 10.98 9.69
C GLY A 99 -4.40 9.90 10.71
N THR A 100 -5.31 10.19 11.65
CA THR A 100 -5.73 9.25 12.71
C THR A 100 -6.60 8.13 12.15
N ILE A 101 -7.51 8.39 11.21
CA ILE A 101 -8.33 7.35 10.58
C ILE A 101 -7.45 6.44 9.73
N ALA A 102 -6.54 7.00 8.93
CA ALA A 102 -5.55 6.21 8.21
C ALA A 102 -4.74 5.36 9.20
N TYR A 103 -4.23 5.96 10.27
CA TYR A 103 -3.49 5.26 11.31
C TYR A 103 -4.31 4.13 11.97
N ALA A 104 -5.54 4.40 12.42
CA ALA A 104 -6.41 3.42 13.07
C ALA A 104 -6.76 2.25 12.15
N SER A 105 -6.92 2.52 10.85
CA SER A 105 -7.19 1.48 9.86
C SER A 105 -5.99 0.60 9.54
N PHE A 106 -4.77 1.13 9.66
CA PHE A 106 -3.57 0.30 9.67
C PHE A 106 -3.44 -0.45 11.00
N GLN A 107 -3.73 0.19 12.13
CA GLN A 107 -3.55 -0.39 13.45
C GLN A 107 -4.54 -1.50 13.80
N ALA A 108 -5.78 -1.54 13.32
CA ALA A 108 -6.67 -2.64 13.71
C ALA A 108 -6.20 -4.02 13.18
N PRO A 109 -5.87 -4.18 11.88
CA PRO A 109 -5.26 -5.40 11.36
C PRO A 109 -3.82 -5.57 11.86
N THR A 110 -3.03 -4.49 11.89
CA THR A 110 -1.62 -4.55 12.30
C THR A 110 -1.48 -4.83 13.79
N ALA A 111 -2.36 -4.35 14.66
CA ALA A 111 -2.35 -4.67 16.10
C ALA A 111 -2.84 -6.10 16.33
N TYR A 112 -3.83 -6.59 15.59
CA TYR A 112 -4.20 -8.02 15.61
C TYR A 112 -3.03 -8.90 15.14
N HIS A 113 -2.37 -8.54 14.05
CA HIS A 113 -1.21 -9.27 13.54
C HIS A 113 0.03 -9.08 14.40
N CYS A 114 0.30 -7.91 14.96
CA CYS A 114 1.41 -7.65 15.89
C CYS A 114 1.15 -8.31 17.24
N SER A 115 -0.09 -8.43 17.71
CA SER A 115 -0.41 -9.23 18.89
C SER A 115 -0.30 -10.72 18.59
N LEU A 116 -0.68 -11.19 17.39
CA LEU A 116 -0.37 -12.54 16.91
C LEU A 116 1.13 -12.78 16.75
N ILE A 117 1.90 -11.83 16.24
CA ILE A 117 3.36 -11.90 16.06
C ILE A 117 4.04 -11.83 17.41
N ALA A 118 3.66 -10.91 18.30
CA ALA A 118 4.19 -10.83 19.67
C ALA A 118 3.85 -12.11 20.43
N PHE A 119 2.62 -12.63 20.30
CA PHE A 119 2.24 -13.95 20.80
C PHE A 119 3.07 -15.04 20.13
N SER A 120 3.32 -15.00 18.82
CA SER A 120 4.12 -15.99 18.07
C SER A 120 5.63 -15.90 18.33
N LEU A 121 6.14 -14.72 18.69
CA LEU A 121 7.54 -14.39 19.04
C LEU A 121 7.82 -14.80 20.49
N THR A 122 6.90 -14.50 21.40
CA THR A 122 6.95 -14.95 22.80
C THR A 122 6.70 -16.45 22.90
N SER A 123 5.82 -17.00 22.06
CA SER A 123 5.66 -18.44 21.89
C SER A 123 6.64 -19.02 20.87
N LEU A 124 7.58 -18.26 20.28
CA LEU A 124 8.48 -18.77 19.22
C LEU A 124 9.41 -19.88 19.70
N PRO A 125 9.95 -19.84 20.93
CA PRO A 125 10.67 -20.99 21.49
C PRO A 125 9.75 -22.20 21.60
N LEU A 126 8.50 -21.99 22.04
CA LEU A 126 7.49 -23.03 22.20
C LEU A 126 7.00 -23.58 20.85
N ASN A 127 6.80 -22.72 19.86
CA ASN A 127 6.37 -23.01 18.49
C ASN A 127 7.51 -23.62 17.69
N LEU A 128 8.78 -23.24 17.89
CA LEU A 128 9.92 -23.94 17.29
C LEU A 128 10.09 -25.33 17.89
N LEU A 129 9.85 -25.49 19.20
CA LEU A 129 9.81 -26.82 19.84
C LEU A 129 8.61 -27.64 19.36
N LEU A 130 7.44 -27.02 19.21
CA LEU A 130 6.25 -27.65 18.64
C LEU A 130 6.45 -27.99 17.18
N ILE A 131 7.02 -27.11 16.35
CA ILE A 131 7.34 -27.36 14.93
C ILE A 131 8.38 -28.46 14.81
N ARG A 132 9.40 -28.53 15.67
CA ARG A 132 10.34 -29.67 15.68
C ARG A 132 9.67 -30.98 16.09
N ARG A 133 8.73 -30.95 17.06
CA ARG A 133 7.92 -32.12 17.45
C ARG A 133 6.95 -32.52 16.33
N ILE A 134 6.23 -31.56 15.77
CA ILE A 134 5.28 -31.70 14.67
C ILE A 134 6.00 -32.17 13.42
N GLN A 135 7.19 -31.69 13.07
CA GLN A 135 7.98 -32.20 11.94
C GLN A 135 8.43 -33.65 12.16
N LYS A 136 8.69 -34.06 13.40
CA LYS A 136 8.91 -35.47 13.75
C LYS A 136 7.63 -36.30 13.62
N THR A 137 6.47 -35.75 13.96
CA THR A 137 5.16 -36.45 13.92
C THR A 137 4.46 -36.39 12.54
N LEU A 138 4.68 -35.34 11.76
CA LEU A 138 4.04 -35.02 10.47
C LEU A 138 4.89 -35.39 9.26
N ARG A 139 5.89 -36.29 9.39
CA ARG A 139 6.38 -37.05 8.22
C ARG A 139 5.25 -37.78 7.46
N VAL A 140 4.03 -37.78 8.00
CA VAL A 140 2.79 -38.36 7.46
C VAL A 140 1.87 -37.33 6.77
N TRP A 141 2.04 -36.02 6.95
CA TRP A 141 1.18 -35.01 6.31
C TRP A 141 1.83 -34.41 5.06
N SER A 142 1.03 -34.22 4.00
CA SER A 142 1.55 -33.82 2.70
C SER A 142 2.32 -32.49 2.75
N THR A 143 3.57 -32.55 2.30
CA THR A 143 4.57 -31.48 2.32
C THR A 143 4.10 -30.20 1.61
N ALA A 144 3.13 -30.30 0.71
CA ALA A 144 2.61 -29.16 -0.04
C ALA A 144 1.74 -28.21 0.81
N ARG A 145 0.92 -28.75 1.73
CA ARG A 145 0.00 -27.93 2.54
C ARG A 145 0.74 -27.12 3.60
N SER A 146 1.77 -27.70 4.20
CA SER A 146 2.58 -27.04 5.24
C SER A 146 3.41 -25.87 4.68
N VAL A 147 3.90 -25.98 3.44
CA VAL A 147 4.66 -24.90 2.79
C VAL A 147 3.78 -23.69 2.50
N ASP A 148 2.56 -23.90 2.02
CA ASP A 148 1.61 -22.81 1.75
C ASP A 148 1.16 -22.09 3.04
N GLU A 149 0.91 -22.84 4.12
CA GLU A 149 0.55 -22.27 5.43
C GLU A 149 1.72 -21.47 6.04
N LEU A 150 2.96 -21.94 5.89
CA LEU A 150 4.16 -21.22 6.32
C LEU A 150 4.38 -19.93 5.51
N SER A 151 4.22 -20.00 4.18
CA SER A 151 4.30 -18.85 3.27
C SER A 151 3.25 -17.79 3.61
N LEU A 152 2.02 -18.21 3.91
CA LEU A 152 0.97 -17.31 4.38
C LEU A 152 1.35 -16.63 5.70
N THR A 153 1.86 -17.41 6.66
CA THR A 153 2.25 -16.90 7.97
C THR A 153 3.38 -15.89 7.86
N TYR A 154 4.38 -16.16 7.03
CA TYR A 154 5.48 -15.23 6.76
C TYR A 154 4.99 -13.95 6.05
N GLY A 155 4.09 -14.08 5.08
CA GLY A 155 3.46 -12.94 4.41
C GLY A 155 2.75 -12.03 5.41
N LEU A 156 1.89 -12.60 6.26
CA LEU A 156 1.18 -11.86 7.31
C LEU A 156 2.14 -11.23 8.34
N LEU A 157 3.26 -11.90 8.64
CA LEU A 157 4.28 -11.40 9.56
C LEU A 157 4.98 -10.17 8.98
N VAL A 158 5.43 -10.23 7.72
CA VAL A 158 6.05 -9.09 7.04
C VAL A 158 5.05 -7.93 6.92
N GLN A 159 3.78 -8.23 6.64
CA GLN A 159 2.70 -7.24 6.61
C GLN A 159 2.48 -6.52 7.94
N GLY A 160 2.69 -7.20 9.08
CA GLY A 160 2.65 -6.55 10.39
C GLY A 160 3.91 -5.71 10.67
N CYS A 161 5.09 -6.24 10.33
CA CYS A 161 6.37 -5.61 10.65
C CYS A 161 6.63 -4.32 9.85
N VAL A 162 6.30 -4.30 8.56
CA VAL A 162 6.66 -3.17 7.69
C VAL A 162 5.96 -1.86 8.07
N PRO A 163 4.63 -1.81 8.28
CA PRO A 163 3.96 -0.61 8.77
C PRO A 163 4.51 -0.18 10.15
N CYS A 164 4.79 -1.14 11.04
CA CYS A 164 5.36 -0.85 12.35
C CYS A 164 6.72 -0.15 12.26
N LEU A 165 7.61 -0.63 11.38
CA LEU A 165 8.92 -0.01 11.13
C LEU A 165 8.78 1.38 10.53
N ILE A 166 7.92 1.56 9.52
CA ILE A 166 7.68 2.86 8.88
C ILE A 166 7.14 3.89 9.88
N ILE A 167 6.19 3.48 10.71
CA ILE A 167 5.62 4.35 11.76
C ILE A 167 6.68 4.68 12.81
N SER A 168 7.45 3.69 13.28
CA SER A 168 8.50 3.90 14.28
C SER A 168 9.56 4.88 13.77
N LEU A 169 9.97 4.73 12.51
CA LEU A 169 10.88 5.68 11.84
C LEU A 169 10.27 7.08 11.73
N SER A 170 8.97 7.17 11.42
CA SER A 170 8.26 8.45 11.34
C SER A 170 8.18 9.15 12.69
N VAL A 171 7.91 8.42 13.77
CA VAL A 171 7.89 8.96 15.14
C VAL A 171 9.29 9.43 15.55
N ALA A 172 10.32 8.60 15.33
CA ALA A 172 11.70 8.95 15.64
C ALA A 172 12.16 10.19 14.85
N TYR A 173 11.84 10.24 13.55
CA TYR A 173 12.15 11.39 12.69
C TYR A 173 11.48 12.68 13.20
N ASN A 174 10.18 12.64 13.52
CA ASN A 174 9.48 13.80 14.07
C ASN A 174 10.02 14.23 15.44
N ALA A 175 10.39 13.27 16.30
CA ALA A 175 11.03 13.58 17.59
C ALA A 175 12.38 14.27 17.41
N LEU A 176 13.20 13.82 16.46
CA LEU A 176 14.48 14.46 16.13
C LEU A 176 14.28 15.86 15.53
N LEU A 177 13.27 16.07 14.67
CA LEU A 177 12.93 17.40 14.17
C LEU A 177 12.52 18.35 15.30
N LEU A 178 11.74 17.90 16.28
CA LEU A 178 11.37 18.70 17.45
C LEU A 178 12.57 19.08 18.32
N GLN A 179 13.64 18.29 18.30
CA GLN A 179 14.92 18.60 18.95
C GLN A 179 15.83 19.51 18.11
N GLY A 180 15.37 19.96 16.93
CA GLY A 180 16.13 20.83 16.03
C GLY A 180 17.11 20.10 15.11
N ALA A 181 17.03 18.77 15.00
CA ALA A 181 17.87 18.03 14.05
C ALA A 181 17.57 18.44 12.60
N GLN A 182 18.62 18.63 11.80
CA GLN A 182 18.50 18.97 10.39
C GLN A 182 18.75 17.73 9.54
N PHE A 183 17.77 17.35 8.74
CA PHE A 183 17.90 16.26 7.76
C PHE A 183 18.07 16.79 6.35
N SER A 184 18.80 16.02 5.52
CA SER A 184 18.93 16.31 4.09
C SER A 184 17.57 16.28 3.39
N LEU A 185 17.44 17.01 2.28
CA LEU A 185 16.20 17.08 1.49
C LEU A 185 15.70 15.68 1.09
N ALA A 186 16.62 14.78 0.74
CA ALA A 186 16.30 13.40 0.38
C ALA A 186 15.64 12.63 1.53
N VAL A 187 16.13 12.76 2.76
CA VAL A 187 15.55 12.10 3.93
C VAL A 187 14.17 12.66 4.25
N ARG A 188 13.98 13.99 4.18
CA ARG A 188 12.66 14.61 4.38
C ARG A 188 11.66 14.10 3.34
N ALA A 189 12.05 14.13 2.07
CA ALA A 189 11.21 13.65 0.97
C ALA A 189 10.86 12.17 1.11
N LEU A 190 11.81 11.33 1.55
CA LEU A 190 11.57 9.92 1.83
C LEU A 190 10.55 9.75 2.95
N MET A 191 10.80 10.38 4.11
CA MET A 191 9.94 10.27 5.29
C MET A 191 8.51 10.72 5.01
N ASP A 192 8.34 11.84 4.30
CA ASP A 192 7.03 12.33 3.88
C ASP A 192 6.31 11.37 2.94
N SER A 193 7.05 10.65 2.10
CA SER A 193 6.48 9.73 1.10
C SER A 193 6.13 8.37 1.71
N THR A 194 6.80 7.96 2.80
CA THR A 194 6.63 6.62 3.38
C THR A 194 5.19 6.35 3.81
N GLY A 195 4.50 7.33 4.41
CA GLY A 195 3.11 7.20 4.86
C GLY A 195 2.12 6.84 3.74
N TYR A 196 2.33 7.36 2.53
CA TYR A 196 1.46 7.11 1.37
C TYR A 196 1.76 5.77 0.68
N LEU A 197 2.98 5.25 0.87
CA LEU A 197 3.43 3.97 0.32
C LEU A 197 3.10 2.78 1.22
N VAL A 198 2.79 2.98 2.51
CA VAL A 198 2.51 1.89 3.47
C VAL A 198 1.46 0.93 2.94
N LEU A 199 0.33 1.44 2.44
CA LEU A 199 -0.75 0.60 1.88
C LEU A 199 -0.24 -0.32 0.78
N GLY A 200 0.49 0.26 -0.18
CA GLY A 200 0.98 -0.42 -1.36
C GLY A 200 2.04 -1.44 -1.00
N VAL A 201 3.00 -1.07 -0.16
CA VAL A 201 4.06 -1.96 0.31
C VAL A 201 3.47 -3.12 1.13
N ASN A 202 2.53 -2.83 2.02
CA ASN A 202 1.87 -3.84 2.84
C ASN A 202 1.13 -4.86 1.98
N THR A 203 0.35 -4.37 1.02
CA THR A 203 -0.44 -5.23 0.13
C THR A 203 0.46 -5.96 -0.88
N PHE A 204 1.55 -5.32 -1.34
CA PHE A 204 2.53 -5.94 -2.25
C PHE A 204 3.20 -7.17 -1.62
N PHE A 205 3.59 -7.10 -0.35
CA PHE A 205 4.17 -8.26 0.33
C PHE A 205 3.19 -9.43 0.43
N SER A 206 1.87 -9.18 0.45
CA SER A 206 0.87 -10.23 0.32
C SER A 206 1.01 -11.03 -0.99
N PHE A 207 1.41 -10.41 -2.10
CA PHE A 207 1.54 -11.12 -3.39
C PHE A 207 2.82 -11.90 -3.49
N VAL A 208 3.92 -11.27 -3.07
CA VAL A 208 5.26 -11.86 -3.21
C VAL A 208 5.35 -13.15 -2.41
N PHE A 209 4.80 -13.13 -1.18
CA PHE A 209 4.94 -14.27 -0.29
C PHE A 209 3.87 -15.34 -0.48
N ILE A 210 2.65 -15.01 -0.93
CA ILE A 210 1.57 -15.99 -1.03
C ILE A 210 1.52 -16.57 -2.43
N ARG A 211 1.86 -17.86 -2.54
CA ARG A 211 2.00 -18.58 -3.81
C ARG A 211 0.80 -18.43 -4.75
N ALA A 212 -0.42 -18.49 -4.21
CA ALA A 212 -1.64 -18.34 -5.00
C ALA A 212 -1.69 -16.99 -5.73
N PHE A 213 -1.51 -15.88 -5.01
CA PHE A 213 -1.51 -14.54 -5.60
C PHE A 213 -0.32 -14.33 -6.53
N ARG A 214 0.85 -14.86 -6.18
CA ARG A 214 2.03 -14.81 -7.06
C ARG A 214 1.78 -15.47 -8.41
N ASN A 215 1.14 -16.64 -8.41
CA ASN A 215 0.81 -17.35 -9.65
C ASN A 215 -0.18 -16.56 -10.50
N HIS A 216 -1.22 -15.98 -9.88
CA HIS A 216 -2.17 -15.10 -10.58
C HIS A 216 -1.49 -13.84 -11.13
N LEU A 217 -0.50 -13.28 -10.41
CA LEU A 217 0.24 -12.11 -10.84
C LEU A 217 1.06 -12.45 -12.09
N PHE A 218 1.80 -13.55 -12.07
CA PHE A 218 2.58 -13.98 -13.23
C PHE A 218 1.70 -14.35 -14.43
N ALA A 219 0.54 -14.97 -14.21
CA ALA A 219 -0.43 -15.23 -15.27
C ALA A 219 -0.93 -13.93 -15.90
N LEU A 220 -1.34 -12.95 -15.07
CA LEU A 220 -1.80 -11.65 -15.54
C LEU A 220 -0.71 -10.89 -16.31
N PHE A 221 0.53 -10.88 -15.81
CA PHE A 221 1.66 -10.27 -16.53
C PHE A 221 1.96 -11.01 -17.84
N GLY A 222 1.84 -12.33 -17.87
CA GLY A 222 1.99 -13.13 -19.09
C GLY A 222 0.94 -12.76 -20.14
N GLU A 223 -0.34 -12.67 -19.74
CA GLU A 223 -1.44 -12.24 -20.60
C GLU A 223 -1.26 -10.80 -21.09
N LEU A 224 -0.89 -9.87 -20.20
CA LEU A 224 -0.61 -8.48 -20.57
C LEU A 224 0.56 -8.36 -21.53
N LEU A 225 1.64 -9.13 -21.32
CA LEU A 225 2.78 -9.13 -22.23
C LEU A 225 2.40 -9.70 -23.60
N GLN A 226 1.62 -10.78 -23.65
CA GLN A 226 1.12 -11.36 -24.90
C GLN A 226 0.17 -10.40 -25.63
N ASN A 227 -0.79 -9.82 -24.93
CA ASN A 227 -1.74 -8.88 -25.53
C ASN A 227 -1.05 -7.57 -25.94
N ASN A 228 -0.11 -7.06 -25.15
CA ASN A 228 0.63 -5.84 -25.50
C ASN A 228 1.66 -6.09 -26.60
N THR A 229 2.25 -7.28 -26.73
CA THR A 229 3.06 -7.60 -27.92
C THR A 229 2.20 -7.68 -29.16
N VAL A 230 0.97 -8.20 -29.07
CA VAL A 230 0.00 -8.19 -30.19
C VAL A 230 -0.44 -6.77 -30.53
N VAL A 231 -0.77 -5.94 -29.54
CA VAL A 231 -1.16 -4.52 -29.74
C VAL A 231 0.02 -3.71 -30.27
N PHE A 232 1.21 -3.89 -29.72
CA PHE A 232 2.42 -3.21 -30.18
C PHE A 232 2.81 -3.67 -31.59
N ALA A 233 2.75 -4.96 -31.90
CA ALA A 233 2.97 -5.47 -33.25
C ALA A 233 1.91 -4.96 -34.24
N ALA A 234 0.64 -4.89 -33.84
CA ALA A 234 -0.42 -4.33 -34.67
C ALA A 234 -0.27 -2.82 -34.90
N VAL A 235 0.18 -2.06 -33.89
CA VAL A 235 0.47 -0.62 -34.02
C VAL A 235 1.69 -0.39 -34.90
N VAL A 236 2.74 -1.22 -34.77
CA VAL A 236 3.94 -1.15 -35.63
C VAL A 236 3.60 -1.55 -37.07
N ASP A 237 2.83 -2.62 -37.29
CA ASP A 237 2.37 -3.03 -38.64
C ASP A 237 1.45 -1.99 -39.28
N LEU A 238 0.54 -1.39 -38.50
CA LEU A 238 -0.31 -0.28 -38.96
C LEU A 238 0.53 0.96 -39.30
N TYR A 239 1.49 1.33 -38.45
CA TYR A 239 2.44 2.41 -38.73
C TYR A 239 3.23 2.14 -40.02
N TRP A 240 3.68 0.91 -40.22
CA TRP A 240 4.48 0.55 -41.39
C TRP A 240 3.67 0.50 -42.68
N LYS A 241 2.43 0.01 -42.63
CA LYS A 241 1.48 0.11 -43.74
C LYS A 241 1.16 1.56 -44.08
N LEU A 242 0.91 2.41 -43.08
CA LEU A 242 0.64 3.83 -43.31
C LEU A 242 1.85 4.56 -43.92
N HIS A 243 3.07 4.17 -43.57
CA HIS A 243 4.28 4.74 -44.14
C HIS A 243 4.64 4.19 -45.53
N SER A 244 4.38 2.92 -45.82
CA SER A 244 4.61 2.34 -47.15
C SER A 244 3.63 2.81 -48.21
N PHE A 245 2.48 3.39 -47.82
CA PHE A 245 1.56 4.07 -48.74
C PHE A 245 2.02 5.48 -49.15
N GLY A 246 3.08 6.01 -48.54
CA GLY A 246 3.63 7.34 -48.85
C GLY A 246 4.60 7.37 -50.04
N ASP A 247 5.15 6.23 -50.45
CA ASP A 247 6.25 6.16 -51.42
C ASP A 247 5.83 5.77 -52.86
N GLU A 248 4.54 5.54 -53.13
CA GLU A 248 4.05 5.23 -54.50
C GLU A 248 3.53 6.47 -55.27
N ARG A 249 3.94 7.68 -54.89
CA ARG A 249 3.67 8.91 -55.66
C ARG A 249 4.90 9.78 -55.84
N ILE A 250 5.91 9.28 -56.55
CA ILE A 250 6.78 10.06 -57.45
C ILE A 250 7.08 9.22 -58.68
#